data_AF-A0A7L1G4M5-F1
#
_entry.id   AF-A0A7L1G4M5-F1
#
_cell.length_a   1.000
_cell.length_b   1.000
_cell.length_c   1.000
_cell.angle_alpha   90.00
_cell.angle_beta   90.00
_cell.angle_gamma   90.00
#
_symmetry.space_group_name_H-M   'P 1'
#
loop_
_entity.id
_entity.type
_entity.pdbx_description
1 polymer ?
#
loop_
_entity_poly.entity_id
_entity_poly.type
_entity_poly.pdbx_seq_one_letter_code
_entity_poly.pdbx_strand_id
1 'polypeptide(L)'
;TCSVAKKELDDLEQWKEKHKPEPLKLVPQRLGGKESEAQARQKQQMMLMQCKYQQKHKREEYIKAKKAAEEAEILKKKAIQREKAERLEAKKRQEEMQRREMFFEDHKTSELLNRLDLGLPKRDSCQIANHGQESTAW
;
A
#
# COMPACT_ATOMS: atom_id res chain seq x y z
N THR A 1 41.11 61.35 -15.50
CA THR A 1 41.03 60.07 -16.23
C THR A 1 42.16 60.03 -17.25
N CYS A 2 43.06 59.04 -17.17
CA CYS A 2 44.28 59.02 -17.99
C CYS A 2 43.96 58.96 -19.49
N SER A 3 44.51 59.89 -20.26
CA SER A 3 44.32 59.98 -21.73
C SER A 3 44.81 58.74 -22.47
N VAL A 4 45.79 58.03 -21.91
CA VAL A 4 46.38 56.82 -22.50
C VAL A 4 45.37 55.68 -22.55
N ALA A 5 44.63 55.45 -21.46
CA ALA A 5 43.65 54.36 -21.39
C ALA A 5 42.49 54.50 -22.39
N LYS A 6 42.15 55.73 -22.78
CA LYS A 6 41.13 55.97 -23.82
C LYS A 6 41.64 55.62 -25.21
N LYS A 7 42.90 55.97 -25.52
CA LYS A 7 43.52 55.65 -26.81
C LYS A 7 43.69 54.14 -26.99
N GLU A 8 44.11 53.44 -25.94
CA GLU A 8 44.23 51.98 -25.99
C GLU A 8 42.89 51.27 -26.22
N LEU A 9 41.81 51.80 -25.66
CA LEU A 9 40.45 51.30 -25.92
C LEU A 9 40.01 51.53 -27.37
N ASP A 10 40.24 52.74 -27.92
CA ASP A 10 39.92 53.05 -29.32
C ASP A 10 40.76 52.21 -30.30
N ASP A 11 42.06 52.04 -30.02
CA ASP A 11 42.95 51.22 -30.86
C ASP A 11 42.53 49.74 -30.84
N LEU A 12 42.10 49.24 -29.68
CA LEU A 12 41.55 47.89 -29.53
C LEU A 12 40.25 47.72 -30.31
N GLU A 13 39.37 48.72 -30.30
CA GLU A 13 38.09 48.69 -31.01
C GLU A 13 38.30 48.72 -32.53
N GLN A 14 39.21 49.58 -33.02
CA GLN A 14 39.60 49.59 -34.44
C GLN A 14 40.26 48.29 -34.89
N TRP A 15 41.08 47.67 -34.03
CA TRP A 15 41.67 46.37 -34.34
C TRP A 15 40.58 45.29 -34.45
N LYS A 16 39.61 45.27 -33.54
CA LYS A 16 38.48 44.33 -33.59
C LYS A 16 37.60 44.53 -34.82
N GLU A 17 37.37 45.76 -35.26
CA GLU A 17 36.63 46.01 -36.51
C GLU A 17 37.39 45.56 -37.75
N LYS A 18 38.69 45.89 -37.85
CA LYS A 18 39.54 45.50 -38.99
C LYS A 18 39.70 43.98 -39.11
N HIS A 19 39.70 43.28 -37.98
CA HIS A 19 39.83 41.83 -37.92
C HIS A 19 38.51 41.09 -37.73
N LYS A 20 37.37 41.79 -37.80
CA LYS A 20 36.06 41.16 -37.70
C LYS A 20 35.89 40.24 -38.91
N PRO A 21 35.75 38.91 -38.72
CA PRO A 21 35.49 38.01 -39.83
C PRO A 21 34.18 38.42 -40.50
N GLU A 22 34.15 38.44 -41.84
CA GLU A 22 32.91 38.68 -42.56
C GLU A 22 31.86 37.65 -42.12
N PRO A 23 30.58 38.06 -41.95
CA PRO A 23 29.50 37.12 -41.70
C PRO A 23 29.50 36.05 -42.77
N LEU A 24 29.86 34.83 -42.40
CA LEU A 24 29.93 33.70 -43.31
C LEU A 24 28.53 33.42 -43.88
N LYS A 25 28.29 33.87 -45.12
CA LYS A 25 27.07 33.57 -45.90
C LYS A 25 27.15 32.15 -46.49
N LEU A 26 27.54 31.18 -45.68
CA LEU A 26 27.60 29.78 -46.13
C LEU A 26 26.17 29.26 -46.24
N VAL A 27 25.80 28.82 -47.45
CA VAL A 27 24.54 28.11 -47.67
C VAL A 27 24.59 26.86 -46.79
N PRO A 28 23.56 26.61 -45.95
CA PRO A 28 23.55 25.43 -45.10
C PRO A 28 23.84 24.17 -45.91
N GLN A 29 24.77 23.36 -45.43
CA GLN A 29 25.17 22.11 -46.08
C GLN A 29 23.91 21.27 -46.32
N ARG A 30 23.68 20.84 -47.57
CA ARG A 30 22.49 20.07 -47.95
C ARG A 30 22.85 18.59 -47.91
N LEU A 31 22.00 17.78 -47.28
CA LEU A 31 22.17 16.32 -47.19
C LEU A 31 21.48 15.58 -48.36
N GLY A 32 21.40 16.24 -49.53
CA GLY A 32 20.62 15.79 -50.69
C GLY A 32 19.16 16.25 -50.63
N GLY A 33 18.54 16.47 -51.80
CA GLY A 33 17.17 16.99 -51.90
C GLY A 33 17.04 18.48 -51.50
N LYS A 34 15.84 18.88 -51.05
CA LYS A 34 15.51 20.28 -50.68
C LYS A 34 15.80 20.63 -49.22
N GLU A 35 16.17 19.65 -48.38
CA GLU A 35 16.38 19.86 -46.94
C GLU A 35 17.82 20.23 -46.61
N SER A 36 17.99 21.14 -45.64
CA SER A 36 19.31 21.46 -45.07
C SER A 36 19.69 20.46 -43.98
N GLU A 37 21.00 20.29 -43.75
CA GLU A 37 21.54 19.46 -42.68
C GLU A 37 20.97 19.87 -41.31
N ALA A 38 20.90 21.17 -41.04
CA ALA A 38 20.37 21.70 -39.79
C ALA A 38 18.90 21.30 -39.58
N GLN A 39 18.09 21.34 -40.64
CA GLN A 39 16.68 20.91 -40.59
C GLN A 39 16.57 19.40 -40.34
N ALA A 40 17.39 18.58 -41.00
CA ALA A 40 17.42 17.13 -40.78
C ALA A 40 17.82 16.79 -39.33
N ARG A 41 18.85 17.45 -38.79
CA ARG A 41 19.27 17.30 -37.39
C ARG A 41 18.17 17.70 -36.42
N GLN A 42 17.50 18.83 -36.66
CA GLN A 42 16.39 19.28 -35.84
C GLN A 42 15.25 18.25 -35.82
N LYS A 43 14.86 17.73 -37.00
CA LYS A 43 13.83 16.68 -37.10
C LYS A 43 14.24 15.42 -36.35
N GLN A 44 15.49 14.96 -36.50
CA GLN A 44 16.00 13.81 -35.76
C GLN A 44 15.95 14.03 -34.24
N GLN A 45 16.35 15.21 -33.76
CA GLN A 45 16.27 15.56 -32.34
C GLN A 45 14.83 15.57 -31.83
N MET A 46 13.91 16.17 -32.57
CA MET A 46 12.48 16.19 -32.20
C MET A 46 11.89 14.77 -32.16
N MET A 47 12.17 13.95 -33.17
CA MET A 47 11.70 12.57 -33.23
C MET A 47 12.23 11.76 -32.04
N LEU A 48 13.52 11.87 -31.74
CA LEU A 48 14.12 11.19 -30.59
C LEU A 48 13.45 11.60 -29.27
N MET A 49 13.17 12.90 -29.09
CA MET A 49 12.48 13.41 -27.92
C MET A 49 11.06 12.84 -27.78
N GLN A 50 10.29 12.83 -28.87
CA GLN A 50 8.93 12.27 -28.89
C GLN A 50 8.93 10.76 -28.59
N CYS A 51 9.84 10.00 -29.21
CA CYS A 51 9.97 8.57 -28.96
C CYS A 51 10.34 8.27 -27.50
N LYS A 52 11.26 9.03 -26.90
CA LYS A 52 11.62 8.91 -25.48
C LYS A 52 10.40 9.13 -24.58
N TYR A 53 9.61 10.16 -24.87
CA TYR A 53 8.42 10.47 -24.09
C TYR A 53 7.36 9.37 -24.20
N GLN A 54 7.07 8.91 -25.42
CA GLN A 54 6.13 7.81 -25.64
C GLN A 54 6.57 6.51 -24.95
N GLN A 55 7.86 6.19 -24.99
CA GLN A 55 8.40 5.02 -24.32
C GLN A 55 8.26 5.13 -22.80
N LYS A 56 8.56 6.30 -22.23
CA LYS A 56 8.36 6.58 -20.80
C LYS A 56 6.90 6.38 -20.40
N HIS A 57 5.97 7.00 -21.12
CA HIS A 57 4.54 6.88 -20.85
C HIS A 57 4.06 5.42 -20.89
N LYS A 58 4.46 4.65 -21.92
CA LYS A 58 4.10 3.23 -22.02
C LYS A 58 4.62 2.40 -20.83
N ARG A 59 5.83 2.69 -20.35
CA ARG A 59 6.40 2.03 -19.17
C ARG A 59 5.64 2.39 -17.90
N GLU A 60 5.30 3.66 -17.72
CA GLU A 60 4.55 4.14 -16.56
C GLU A 60 3.17 3.52 -16.49
N GLU A 61 2.44 3.47 -17.60
CA GLU A 61 1.13 2.83 -17.68
C GLU A 61 1.20 1.33 -17.36
N TYR A 62 2.21 0.62 -17.89
CA TYR A 62 2.43 -0.79 -17.57
C TYR A 62 2.70 -1.00 -16.07
N ILE A 63 3.57 -0.18 -15.47
CA ILE A 63 3.89 -0.26 -14.04
C ILE A 63 2.65 0.03 -13.20
N LYS A 64 1.87 1.04 -13.58
CA LYS A 64 0.64 1.42 -12.88
C LYS A 64 -0.41 0.30 -12.95
N ALA A 65 -0.60 -0.31 -14.11
CA ALA A 65 -1.50 -1.46 -14.27
C ALA A 65 -1.06 -2.65 -13.43
N LYS A 66 0.25 -2.94 -13.39
CA LYS A 66 0.80 -4.02 -12.56
C LYS A 66 0.55 -3.77 -11.06
N LYS A 67 0.81 -2.54 -10.59
CA LYS A 67 0.56 -2.16 -9.19
C LYS A 67 -0.92 -2.25 -8.83
N ALA A 68 -1.81 -1.76 -9.68
CA ALA A 68 -3.25 -1.83 -9.44
C ALA A 68 -3.75 -3.28 -9.35
N ALA A 69 -3.22 -4.18 -10.18
CA ALA A 69 -3.55 -5.61 -10.12
C ALA A 69 -3.07 -6.26 -8.81
N GLU A 70 -1.85 -5.96 -8.37
CA GLU A 70 -1.30 -6.43 -7.10
C GLU A 70 -2.10 -5.91 -5.90
N GLU A 71 -2.43 -4.62 -5.88
CA GLU A 71 -3.26 -4.01 -4.84
C GLU A 71 -4.65 -4.65 -4.78
N ALA A 72 -5.27 -4.92 -5.93
CA ALA A 72 -6.56 -5.61 -5.99
C ALA A 72 -6.49 -7.04 -5.41
N GLU A 73 -5.40 -7.76 -5.66
CA GLU A 73 -5.19 -9.09 -5.07
C GLU A 73 -5.00 -9.02 -3.55
N ILE A 74 -4.23 -8.05 -3.06
CA ILE A 74 -4.06 -7.82 -1.63
C ILE A 74 -5.39 -7.47 -0.96
N LEU A 75 -6.21 -6.63 -1.58
CA LEU A 75 -7.53 -6.27 -1.06
C LEU A 75 -8.45 -7.50 -1.00
N LYS A 76 -8.44 -8.38 -2.01
CA LYS A 76 -9.18 -9.65 -1.97
C LYS A 76 -8.73 -10.54 -0.81
N LYS A 77 -7.42 -10.71 -0.64
CA LYS A 77 -6.86 -11.50 0.48
C LYS A 77 -7.26 -10.91 1.83
N LYS A 78 -7.21 -9.59 1.99
CA LYS A 78 -7.65 -8.89 3.21
C LYS A 78 -9.15 -9.07 3.47
N ALA A 79 -9.99 -9.01 2.44
CA ALA A 79 -11.43 -9.23 2.58
C ALA A 79 -11.72 -10.65 3.09
N ILE A 80 -11.08 -11.67 2.50
CA ILE A 80 -11.20 -13.07 2.95
C ILE A 80 -10.74 -13.22 4.41
N GLN A 81 -9.64 -12.58 4.80
CA GLN A 81 -9.18 -12.64 6.19
C GLN A 81 -10.14 -11.96 7.17
N ARG A 82 -10.72 -10.82 6.79
CA ARG A 82 -11.73 -10.14 7.60
C ARG A 82 -12.98 -11.00 7.78
N GLU A 83 -13.49 -11.59 6.71
CA GLU A 83 -14.64 -12.50 6.76
C GLU A 83 -14.36 -13.71 7.68
N LYS A 84 -13.17 -14.31 7.56
CA LYS A 84 -12.75 -15.40 8.46
C LYS A 84 -12.70 -14.96 9.92
N ALA A 85 -12.19 -13.77 10.20
CA ALA A 85 -12.11 -13.22 11.55
C ALA A 85 -13.51 -12.95 12.13
N GLU A 86 -14.40 -12.35 11.35
CA GLU A 86 -15.79 -12.08 11.73
C GLU A 86 -16.54 -13.39 12.02
N ARG A 87 -16.40 -14.39 11.16
CA ARG A 87 -17.01 -15.71 11.35
C ARG A 87 -16.52 -16.40 12.62
N LEU A 88 -15.22 -16.31 12.89
CA LEU A 88 -14.63 -16.86 14.10
C LEU A 88 -15.16 -16.15 15.36
N GLU A 89 -15.26 -14.81 15.31
CA GLU A 89 -15.78 -14.02 16.41
C GLU A 89 -17.27 -14.31 16.67
N ALA A 90 -18.09 -14.39 15.62
CA ALA A 90 -19.50 -14.75 15.73
C ALA A 90 -19.69 -16.12 16.41
N LYS A 91 -18.86 -17.10 16.05
CA LYS A 91 -18.87 -18.41 16.72
C LYS A 91 -18.51 -18.31 18.20
N LYS A 92 -17.47 -17.55 18.55
CA LYS A 92 -17.08 -17.34 19.96
C LYS A 92 -18.19 -16.66 20.76
N ARG A 93 -18.87 -15.66 20.18
CA ARG A 93 -20.01 -15.00 20.82
C ARG A 93 -21.16 -15.98 21.08
N GLN A 94 -21.44 -16.88 20.12
CA GLN A 94 -22.46 -17.90 20.29
C GLN A 94 -22.11 -18.88 21.41
N GLU A 95 -20.88 -19.38 21.44
CA GLU A 95 -20.41 -20.28 22.51
C GLU A 95 -20.44 -19.60 23.88
N GLU A 96 -20.09 -18.31 23.96
CA GLU A 96 -20.18 -17.53 25.20
C GLU A 96 -21.63 -17.32 25.65
N MET A 97 -22.54 -17.06 24.72
CA MET A 97 -23.97 -16.94 25.01
C MET A 97 -24.53 -18.24 25.59
N GLN A 98 -24.22 -19.39 24.96
CA GLN A 98 -24.62 -20.71 25.47
C GLN A 98 -24.03 -20.99 26.86
N ARG A 99 -22.77 -20.63 27.11
CA ARG A 99 -22.16 -20.76 28.43
C ARG A 99 -22.90 -19.92 29.48
N ARG A 100 -23.27 -18.68 29.15
CA ARG A 100 -24.02 -17.78 30.05
C ARG A 100 -25.42 -18.32 30.33
N GLU A 101 -26.10 -18.86 29.31
CA GLU A 101 -27.42 -19.48 29.45
C GLU A 101 -27.38 -20.69 30.37
N MET A 102 -26.46 -21.64 30.15
CA MET A 102 -26.30 -22.80 31.04
C MET A 102 -26.03 -22.37 32.49
N PHE A 103 -25.12 -21.43 32.68
CA PHE A 103 -24.81 -20.92 34.02
C PHE A 103 -26.03 -20.27 34.70
N PHE A 104 -26.86 -19.56 33.92
CA PHE A 104 -28.07 -18.93 34.43
C PHE A 104 -29.14 -19.97 34.83
N GLU A 105 -29.31 -21.03 34.05
CA GLU A 105 -30.24 -22.12 34.39
C GLU A 105 -29.77 -22.94 35.59
N ASP A 106 -28.47 -23.23 35.70
CA ASP A 106 -27.88 -23.86 36.89
C ASP A 106 -28.09 -23.00 38.14
N HIS A 107 -27.86 -21.69 38.03
CA HIS A 107 -28.09 -20.73 39.12
C HIS A 107 -29.56 -20.74 39.59
N LYS A 108 -30.53 -20.61 38.67
CA LYS A 108 -31.97 -20.71 39.02
C LYS A 108 -32.32 -22.02 39.70
N THR A 109 -31.76 -23.14 39.21
CA THR A 109 -32.01 -24.47 39.79
C THR A 109 -31.48 -24.52 41.23
N SER A 110 -30.28 -23.99 41.46
CA SER A 110 -29.68 -23.90 42.79
C SER A 110 -30.50 -23.00 43.74
N GLU A 111 -31.02 -21.86 43.26
CA GLU A 111 -31.89 -20.98 44.05
C GLU A 111 -33.19 -21.67 44.46
N LEU A 112 -33.83 -22.42 43.55
CA LEU A 112 -35.04 -23.18 43.85
C LEU A 112 -34.79 -24.27 44.89
N LEU A 113 -33.68 -25.02 44.78
CA LEU A 113 -33.28 -26.03 45.77
C LEU A 113 -33.05 -25.40 47.15
N ASN A 114 -32.29 -24.30 47.21
CA ASN A 114 -32.06 -23.57 48.46
C ASN A 114 -33.38 -23.12 49.11
N ARG A 115 -34.37 -22.70 48.31
CA ARG A 115 -35.70 -22.29 48.82
C ARG A 115 -36.52 -23.46 49.36
N LEU A 116 -36.38 -24.65 48.76
CA LEU A 116 -37.00 -25.88 49.27
C LEU A 116 -36.35 -26.34 50.58
N ASP A 117 -35.03 -26.29 50.68
CA ASP A 117 -34.29 -26.65 51.90
C ASP A 117 -34.65 -25.73 53.09
N LEU A 118 -34.92 -24.45 52.84
CA LEU A 118 -35.39 -23.50 53.86
C LEU A 118 -36.85 -23.74 54.30
N GLY A 119 -37.66 -24.47 53.52
CA GLY A 119 -39.05 -24.78 53.82
C GLY A 119 -39.29 -26.14 54.48
N LEU A 120 -38.25 -26.96 54.60
CA LEU A 120 -38.30 -28.28 55.24
C LEU A 120 -37.89 -28.17 56.73
N PRO A 121 -38.71 -28.62 57.70
CA PRO A 121 -38.24 -28.77 59.06
C PRO A 121 -37.08 -29.77 59.05
N LYS A 122 -36.01 -29.44 59.80
CA LYS A 122 -34.74 -30.17 59.91
C LYS A 122 -35.02 -31.68 59.91
N ARG A 123 -34.82 -32.34 58.77
CA ARG A 123 -34.99 -33.80 58.67
C ARG A 123 -33.89 -34.43 59.48
N ASP A 124 -34.24 -34.98 60.64
CA ASP A 124 -33.34 -35.78 61.45
C ASP A 124 -32.80 -36.92 60.57
N SER A 125 -31.49 -36.88 60.35
CA SER A 125 -30.75 -37.83 59.54
C SER A 125 -30.79 -39.19 60.23
N CYS A 126 -31.73 -40.05 59.81
CA CYS A 126 -31.60 -41.48 60.07
C CYS A 126 -30.36 -41.98 59.32
N GLN A 127 -29.34 -42.38 60.08
CA GLN A 127 -28.09 -42.90 59.57
C GLN A 127 -28.35 -44.07 58.62
N ILE A 128 -28.07 -43.89 57.33
CA ILE A 128 -27.95 -45.00 56.39
C ILE A 128 -26.64 -45.71 56.75
N ALA A 129 -26.75 -46.81 57.49
CA ALA A 129 -25.63 -47.68 57.78
C ALA A 129 -25.09 -48.25 56.46
N ASN A 130 -23.87 -47.86 56.10
CA ASN A 130 -23.11 -48.49 55.02
C ASN A 130 -22.73 -49.90 55.49
N HIS A 131 -23.52 -50.91 55.14
CA HIS A 131 -23.04 -52.29 55.17
C HIS A 131 -21.99 -52.46 54.08
N GLY A 132 -20.76 -52.76 54.50
CA GLY A 132 -19.58 -52.85 53.65
C GLY A 132 -19.77 -53.79 52.46
N GLN A 133 -19.53 -53.27 51.26
CA GLN A 133 -19.28 -54.08 50.08
C GLN A 133 -17.81 -54.51 50.13
N GLU A 134 -17.60 -55.76 50.54
CA GLU A 134 -16.30 -56.41 50.54
C GLU A 134 -15.72 -56.44 49.11
N SER A 135 -14.48 -55.96 48.99
CA SER A 135 -13.69 -56.07 47.75
C SER A 135 -13.49 -57.54 47.39
N THR A 136 -14.03 -57.97 46.25
CA THR A 136 -13.61 -59.21 45.60
C THR A 136 -12.61 -58.86 44.51
N ALA A 137 -11.37 -59.31 44.67
CA ALA A 137 -10.28 -59.19 43.72
C ALA A 137 -10.38 -60.28 42.64
N TRP A 138 -10.40 -59.88 41.36
CA TRP A 138 -9.97 -60.67 40.19
C TRP A 138 -9.43 -59.72 39.12
#